data_AF-A0A2D5KGL1-F1
#
_entry.id   AF-A0A2D5KGL1-F1
#
_cell.length_a   1.000
_cell.length_b   1.000
_cell.length_c   1.000
_cell.angle_alpha   90.00
_cell.angle_beta   90.00
_cell.angle_gamma   90.00
#
_symmetry.space_group_name_H-M   'P 1'
#
loop_
_entity.id
_entity.type
_entity.pdbx_description
1 polymer ?
#
loop_
_entity_poly.entity_id
_entity_poly.type
_entity_poly.pdbx_seq_one_letter_code
_entity_poly.pdbx_strand_id
1 'polypeptide(L)'
;MEQEPTPIIELLVLILFLGSITFLLGAIFQGYVLYKNKKSLLTSISVIILTRILTVISSYFIWAFWHLPIDIMFLFFYLPAILPELIFSPLILKVFGNEIIKKKAVA
;
A
#
# COMPACT_ATOMS: atom_id res chain seq x y z
N MET A 1 29.36 -2.26 -21.68
CA MET A 1 28.89 -3.24 -20.70
C MET A 1 27.44 -3.49 -21.05
N GLU A 2 27.09 -4.68 -21.53
CA GLU A 2 25.68 -5.05 -21.71
C GLU A 2 25.03 -5.05 -20.33
N GLN A 3 24.07 -4.15 -20.12
CA GLN A 3 23.24 -4.17 -18.92
C GLN A 3 22.39 -5.44 -19.03
N GLU A 4 22.74 -6.48 -18.29
CA GLU A 4 21.81 -7.59 -18.10
C GLU A 4 20.50 -7.02 -17.54
N PRO A 5 19.34 -7.40 -18.11
CA PRO A 5 18.06 -6.89 -17.65
C PRO A 5 17.90 -7.27 -16.17
N THR A 6 17.68 -6.27 -15.32
CA THR A 6 17.51 -6.48 -13.89
C THR A 6 16.34 -7.44 -13.68
N PRO A 7 16.54 -8.59 -13.01
CA PRO A 7 15.50 -9.58 -12.91
C PRO A 7 14.33 -9.03 -12.08
N ILE A 8 13.11 -9.37 -12.49
CA ILE A 8 11.85 -8.85 -11.90
C ILE A 8 11.80 -9.06 -10.38
N ILE A 9 12.38 -10.17 -9.90
CA ILE A 9 12.44 -10.48 -8.47
C ILE A 9 13.25 -9.43 -7.69
N GLU A 10 14.37 -8.97 -8.23
CA GLU A 10 15.19 -7.94 -7.59
C GLU A 10 14.45 -6.61 -7.52
N LEU A 11 13.71 -6.27 -8.58
CA LEU A 11 12.86 -5.08 -8.61
C LEU A 11 11.75 -5.14 -7.56
N LEU A 12 11.09 -6.29 -7.40
CA LEU A 12 10.06 -6.47 -6.38
C LEU A 12 10.64 -6.38 -4.96
N VAL A 13 11.79 -7.02 -4.72
CA VAL A 13 12.49 -6.95 -3.43
C VAL A 13 12.90 -5.51 -3.12
N LEU A 14 13.40 -4.78 -4.12
CA LEU A 14 13.77 -3.37 -3.98
C LEU A 14 12.55 -2.51 -3.62
N ILE A 15 11.42 -2.67 -4.31
CA ILE A 15 10.18 -1.94 -4.00
C ILE A 15 9.68 -2.26 -2.59
N LEU A 16 9.71 -3.53 -2.19
CA LEU A 16 9.34 -3.95 -0.84
C LEU A 16 10.25 -3.32 0.22
N PHE A 17 11.55 -3.25 -0.07
CA PHE A 17 12.52 -2.65 0.84
C PHE A 17 12.32 -1.13 0.98
N LEU A 18 12.29 -0.40 -0.14
CA LEU A 18 12.09 1.06 -0.14
C LEU A 18 10.72 1.44 0.43
N GLY A 19 9.67 0.69 0.08
CA GLY A 19 8.31 0.93 0.52
C GLY A 19 7.98 0.39 1.91
N SER A 20 8.92 -0.27 2.60
CA SER A 20 8.67 -1.02 3.84
C SER A 20 7.95 -0.20 4.92
N ILE A 21 8.41 1.03 5.18
CA ILE A 21 7.80 1.93 6.17
C ILE A 21 6.37 2.30 5.74
N THR A 22 6.18 2.67 4.47
CA THR A 22 4.86 3.04 3.93
C THR A 22 3.88 1.87 4.01
N PHE A 23 4.30 0.66 3.62
CA PHE A 23 3.48 -0.54 3.65
C PHE A 23 3.16 -0.97 5.09
N LEU A 24 4.10 -0.80 6.02
CA LEU A 24 3.88 -1.11 7.44
C LEU A 24 2.82 -0.17 8.03
N LEU A 25 2.93 1.14 7.80
CA LEU A 25 1.95 2.12 8.27
C LEU A 25 0.56 1.84 7.66
N GLY A 26 0.52 1.54 6.36
CA GLY A 26 -0.71 1.13 5.67
C GLY A 26 -1.35 -0.12 6.26
N ALA A 27 -0.55 -1.15 6.54
CA ALA A 27 -1.01 -2.38 7.18
C ALA A 27 -1.54 -2.14 8.60
N ILE A 28 -0.86 -1.31 9.40
CA ILE A 28 -1.31 -0.93 10.75
C ILE A 28 -2.66 -0.20 10.67
N PHE A 29 -2.79 0.76 9.75
CA PHE A 29 -4.04 1.49 9.53
C PHE A 29 -5.19 0.56 9.15
N GLN A 30 -4.98 -0.32 8.15
CA GLN A 30 -6.00 -1.30 7.74
C GLN A 30 -6.36 -2.26 8.87
N GLY A 31 -5.35 -2.80 9.57
CA GLY A 31 -5.55 -3.68 10.72
C GLY A 31 -6.38 -3.03 11.81
N TYR A 32 -6.12 -1.76 12.13
CA TYR A 32 -6.92 -0.98 13.08
C TYR A 32 -8.39 -0.86 12.65
N VAL A 33 -8.65 -0.51 11.38
CA VAL A 33 -10.02 -0.39 10.86
C VAL A 33 -10.74 -1.75 10.88
N LEU A 34 -10.08 -2.82 10.46
CA LEU A 34 -10.63 -4.18 10.44
C LEU A 34 -10.96 -4.67 11.85
N TYR A 35 -10.06 -4.43 12.81
CA TYR A 35 -10.28 -4.73 14.22
C TYR A 35 -11.50 -3.98 14.78
N LYS A 36 -11.61 -2.68 14.48
CA LYS A 36 -12.76 -1.85 14.89
C LYS A 36 -14.08 -2.32 14.29
N ASN A 37 -14.06 -2.84 13.06
CA ASN A 37 -15.21 -3.41 12.36
C ASN A 37 -15.50 -4.87 12.77
N LYS A 38 -14.76 -5.42 13.75
CA LYS A 38 -14.90 -6.80 14.28
C LYS A 38 -14.85 -7.86 13.16
N LYS A 39 -14.04 -7.64 12.13
CA LYS A 39 -13.86 -8.62 11.06
C LYS A 39 -13.09 -9.84 11.58
N SER A 40 -13.33 -10.99 10.96
CA SER A 40 -12.57 -12.20 11.27
C SER A 40 -11.09 -12.02 10.92
N LEU A 41 -10.22 -12.77 11.59
CA LEU A 41 -8.78 -12.75 11.31
C LEU A 41 -8.48 -13.14 9.86
N LEU A 42 -9.18 -14.15 9.31
CA LEU A 42 -9.02 -14.58 7.92
C LEU A 42 -9.36 -13.45 6.95
N THR A 43 -10.50 -12.78 7.11
CA THR A 43 -10.88 -11.64 6.27
C THR A 43 -9.86 -10.50 6.41
N SER A 44 -9.34 -10.28 7.61
CA SER A 44 -8.39 -9.20 7.87
C SER A 44 -7.06 -9.44 7.16
N ILE A 45 -6.53 -10.67 7.26
CA ILE A 45 -5.32 -11.10 6.57
C ILE A 45 -5.52 -11.01 5.05
N SER A 46 -6.64 -11.52 4.52
CA SER A 46 -6.93 -11.45 3.08
C SER A 46 -7.00 -10.01 2.56
N VAL A 47 -7.65 -9.10 3.29
CA VAL A 47 -7.73 -7.68 2.93
C VAL A 47 -6.36 -7.02 2.90
N ILE A 48 -5.53 -7.26 3.92
CA ILE A 48 -4.19 -6.68 4.01
C ILE A 48 -3.31 -7.22 2.89
N ILE A 49 -3.27 -8.54 2.67
CA ILE A 49 -2.46 -9.17 1.61
C ILE A 49 -2.87 -8.67 0.24
N LEU A 50 -4.18 -8.64 -0.06
CA LEU A 50 -4.69 -8.14 -1.32
C LEU A 50 -4.26 -6.69 -1.55
N THR A 51 -4.36 -5.85 -0.52
CA THR A 51 -3.93 -4.45 -0.60
C THR A 51 -2.43 -4.37 -0.87
N ARG A 52 -1.59 -5.15 -0.18
CA ARG A 52 -0.13 -5.16 -0.41
C ARG A 52 0.24 -5.54 -1.84
N ILE A 53 -0.41 -6.56 -2.40
CA ILE A 53 -0.14 -6.98 -3.78
C ILE A 53 -0.45 -5.85 -4.75
N LEU A 54 -1.64 -5.23 -4.61
CA LEU A 54 -2.05 -4.13 -5.48
C LEU A 54 -1.16 -2.90 -5.32
N THR A 55 -0.76 -2.56 -4.10
CA THR A 55 0.10 -1.39 -3.84
C THR A 55 1.50 -1.61 -4.38
N VAL A 56 2.09 -2.79 -4.22
CA VAL A 56 3.43 -3.11 -4.76
C VAL A 56 3.45 -3.04 -6.29
N ILE A 57 2.47 -3.68 -6.94
CA ILE A 57 2.35 -3.63 -8.41
C ILE A 57 2.17 -2.19 -8.90
N SER A 58 1.31 -1.41 -8.24
CA SER A 58 1.09 -0.01 -8.63
C SER A 58 2.30 0.87 -8.36
N SER A 59 3.05 0.60 -7.29
CA SER A 59 4.30 1.31 -6.97
C SER A 59 5.35 1.09 -8.05
N TYR A 60 5.44 -0.14 -8.57
CA TYR A 60 6.32 -0.45 -9.69
C TYR A 60 5.99 0.41 -10.92
N PHE A 61 4.71 0.48 -11.31
CA PHE A 61 4.31 1.29 -12.46
C PHE A 61 4.56 2.78 -12.22
N ILE A 62 4.23 3.30 -11.04
CA ILE A 62 4.47 4.71 -10.72
C ILE A 62 5.96 5.05 -10.77
N TRP A 63 6.80 4.15 -10.29
CA TRP A 63 8.25 4.30 -10.36
C TRP A 63 8.80 4.21 -11.78
N ALA A 64 8.31 3.24 -12.58
CA ALA A 64 8.70 3.09 -13.98
C ALA A 64 8.36 4.32 -14.84
N PHE A 65 7.27 5.03 -14.51
CA PHE A 65 6.84 6.26 -15.16
C PHE A 65 7.17 7.53 -14.35
N TRP A 66 8.13 7.46 -13.42
CA TRP A 66 8.47 8.59 -12.57
C TRP A 66 9.26 9.66 -13.32
N HIS A 67 8.55 10.64 -13.87
CA HIS A 67 9.12 11.80 -14.57
C HIS A 67 9.01 13.11 -13.78
N LEU A 68 8.61 13.05 -12.50
CA LEU A 68 8.46 14.22 -11.66
C LEU A 68 9.84 14.80 -11.30
N PRO A 69 9.98 16.13 -11.16
CA PRO A 69 11.25 16.78 -10.81
C PRO A 69 11.64 16.59 -9.33
N ILE A 70 10.98 15.67 -8.62
CA ILE A 70 11.23 15.33 -7.22
C ILE A 70 11.84 13.94 -7.13
N ASP A 71 12.74 13.75 -6.18
CA ASP A 71 13.34 12.44 -5.92
C ASP A 71 12.28 11.38 -5.59
N ILE A 72 12.51 10.14 -6.00
CA ILE A 72 11.62 8.99 -5.73
C ILE A 72 11.49 8.69 -4.23
N MET A 73 12.48 9.13 -3.44
CA MET A 73 12.48 9.06 -2.00
C MET A 73 12.33 10.46 -1.42
N PHE A 74 11.34 10.65 -0.55
CA PHE A 74 11.20 11.86 0.24
C PHE A 74 11.42 11.52 1.70
N LEU A 75 12.56 11.95 2.24
CA LEU A 75 13.02 11.60 3.58
C LEU A 75 13.17 10.07 3.72
N PHE A 76 12.31 9.42 4.51
CA PHE A 76 12.27 7.96 4.67
C PHE A 76 11.15 7.29 3.86
N PHE A 77 10.36 8.06 3.12
CA PHE A 77 9.20 7.54 2.41
C PHE A 77 9.46 7.38 0.92
N TYR A 78 9.18 6.17 0.42
CA TYR A 78 9.14 5.88 -1.00
C TYR A 78 7.84 6.41 -1.61
N LEU A 79 7.93 7.54 -2.32
CA LEU A 79 6.77 8.26 -2.85
C LEU A 79 5.89 7.42 -3.80
N PRO A 80 6.45 6.59 -4.71
CA PRO A 80 5.66 5.69 -5.54
C PRO A 80 4.79 4.72 -4.76
N ALA A 81 5.13 4.39 -3.51
CA ALA A 81 4.28 3.57 -2.64
C ALA A 81 3.22 4.35 -1.88
N ILE A 82 3.42 5.65 -1.60
CA ILE A 82 2.48 6.44 -0.80
C ILE A 82 1.14 6.57 -1.53
N LEU A 83 1.15 6.93 -2.82
CA LEU A 83 -0.07 7.17 -3.57
C LEU A 83 -0.96 5.90 -3.69
N PRO A 84 -0.43 4.73 -4.10
CA PRO A 84 -1.19 3.49 -4.07
C PRO A 84 -1.70 3.16 -2.67
N GLU A 85 -0.89 3.37 -1.64
CA GLU A 85 -1.27 3.06 -0.27
C GLU A 85 -2.49 3.87 0.18
N LEU A 86 -2.46 5.18 -0.06
CA LEU A 86 -3.55 6.11 0.28
C LEU A 86 -4.84 5.84 -0.49
N ILE A 87 -4.76 5.27 -1.70
CA ILE A 87 -5.93 4.96 -2.53
C ILE A 87 -6.47 3.57 -2.20
N PHE A 88 -5.63 2.53 -2.28
CA PHE A 88 -6.07 1.15 -2.12
C PHE A 88 -6.43 0.81 -0.69
N SER A 89 -5.74 1.35 0.33
CA SER A 89 -6.09 1.05 1.72
C SER A 89 -7.56 1.37 2.05
N PRO A 90 -8.06 2.61 1.85
CA PRO A 90 -9.46 2.91 2.09
C PRO A 90 -10.40 2.25 1.06
N LEU A 91 -10.00 2.15 -0.21
CA LEU A 91 -10.85 1.57 -1.25
C LEU A 91 -11.15 0.10 -0.97
N ILE A 92 -10.14 -0.72 -0.66
CA ILE A 92 -10.32 -2.14 -0.35
C ILE A 92 -11.11 -2.28 0.95
N LEU A 93 -10.81 -1.50 1.99
CA LEU A 93 -11.61 -1.52 3.22
C LEU A 93 -13.11 -1.27 2.94
N LYS A 94 -13.42 -0.30 2.07
CA LYS A 94 -14.79 0.02 1.66
C LYS A 94 -15.43 -1.10 0.84
N VAL A 95 -14.70 -1.72 -0.10
CA VAL A 95 -15.16 -2.87 -0.89
C VAL A 95 -15.56 -4.05 0.01
N PHE A 96 -14.81 -4.27 1.10
CA PHE A 96 -15.12 -5.31 2.09
C PHE A 96 -16.15 -4.88 3.15
N GLY A 97 -16.84 -3.76 2.93
CA GLY A 97 -17.93 -3.26 3.77
C GLY A 97 -17.48 -2.80 5.15
N ASN A 98 -16.28 -2.22 5.27
CA ASN A 98 -15.79 -1.66 6.53
C ASN A 98 -16.11 -0.17 6.62
N GLU A 99 -16.59 0.26 7.79
CA GLU A 99 -16.73 1.67 8.11
C GLU A 99 -15.38 2.26 8.53
N ILE A 100 -14.85 3.15 7.69
CA ILE A 100 -13.56 3.83 7.93
C ILE A 100 -13.77 5.00 8.91
N ILE A 101 -14.82 5.79 8.70
CA ILE A 101 -15.24 6.89 9.57
C ILE A 101 -16.63 6.53 10.11
N LYS A 102 -16.75 6.32 11.42
CA LYS A 102 -18.06 6.24 12.05
C LYS A 102 -18.72 7.60 11.90
N LYS A 103 -19.83 7.70 11.15
CA LYS A 103 -20.69 8.87 11.26
C LYS A 103 -21.16 8.92 12.71
N LYS A 104 -20.81 9.98 13.46
CA LYS A 104 -21.51 10.28 14.71
C LYS A 104 -22.99 10.42 14.32
N ALA A 105 -23.84 9.54 14.82
CA ALA A 105 -25.26 9.77 14.78
C ALA A 105 -25.51 11.10 15.50
N VAL A 106 -25.95 12.11 14.76
CA VAL A 106 -26.57 13.29 15.36
C VAL A 106 -27.92 12.78 15.84
N ALA A 107 -28.04 12.63 17.15
CA ALA A 107 -29.28 12.27 17.84
C ALA A 107 -30.28 13.44 17.78
#